data_AF-A0A0D2NE77-F1
#
_entry.id   AF-A0A0D2NE77-F1
#
_cell.length_a   1.000
_cell.length_b   1.000
_cell.length_c   1.000
_cell.angle_alpha   90.00
_cell.angle_beta   90.00
_cell.angle_gamma   90.00
#
_symmetry.space_group_name_H-M   'P 1'
#
loop_
_entity.id
_entity.type
_entity.pdbx_description
1 polymer ?
#
loop_
_entity_poly.entity_id
_entity_poly.type
_entity_poly.pdbx_seq_one_letter_code
_entity_poly.pdbx_strand_id
1 'polypeptide(L)'
;MQFITDLESRNAEYWKGQSLLIAGRRIRYTSENLRGLAVRCLVYNNRVDEAMAMLPAIQVKTYGFTLLTYDVLLQKLRERPNPRWREYIARVETLRAVRQDLELERGLSPDVTFTRILPLLPARSSLARTLRYLNTYISYPDPNRTLPAIFFSFMSDYLAETSGRTFAIRLLLRKALRTGHLATKRVVWAEMRLYRKLDRPDMVIRTFAEHFWVEGVPRRHVARYYDAVLHEEKQGRPSDDQASVERVTGFTSRSHLPVSKMWPDPEQCVAVWEALILLAGREPRGDLRRRAFLELYDKFIEYARSAPPRLPEAAALDPSTSEAYVPSPADAQHTPHPTRFAIPVTVETFHAFMHHFMRDLGPVFGRRVINDMRSVGLWPGVYHWGWLAQALAKKRQTQEVWRIIDAVEDGSIMEWARTPPTANDAAPTPARPTTAAAHDTTPSPHHPLGAVPLHMRPDRGFYITIIQGFIYAKDTEQASEVCRRFIRRFSVADIADYPALARAMQKLRDLEAMLARQGVTAGKGGKPSVGGHRQAGSRTMAPKPDTIANARASDHRS
;
A
#
# COMPACT_ATOMS: atom_id res chain seq x y z
N MET A 1 20.90 -35.78 2.72
CA MET A 1 20.79 -35.02 3.98
C MET A 1 22.10 -34.35 4.37
N GLN A 2 23.23 -35.09 4.42
CA GLN A 2 24.54 -34.54 4.81
C GLN A 2 24.92 -33.22 4.12
N PHE A 3 24.77 -33.15 2.79
CA PHE A 3 25.05 -31.92 2.03
C PHE A 3 24.31 -30.67 2.55
N ILE A 4 23.04 -30.80 2.96
CA ILE A 4 22.25 -29.67 3.46
C ILE A 4 22.79 -29.22 4.81
N THR A 5 23.08 -30.17 5.70
CA THR A 5 23.69 -29.90 7.00
C THR A 5 25.05 -29.20 6.83
N ASP A 6 25.90 -29.69 5.93
CA ASP A 6 27.22 -29.11 5.67
C ASP A 6 27.09 -27.68 5.12
N LEU A 7 26.15 -27.47 4.18
CA LEU A 7 25.89 -26.15 3.60
C LEU A 7 25.32 -25.17 4.63
N GLU A 8 24.44 -25.62 5.52
CA GLU A 8 23.91 -24.83 6.63
C GLU A 8 25.01 -24.44 7.62
N SER A 9 25.91 -25.38 7.97
CA SER A 9 27.05 -25.11 8.84
C SER A 9 27.98 -24.07 8.23
N ARG A 10 28.40 -24.26 6.97
CA ARG A 10 29.27 -23.32 6.26
C ARG A 10 28.63 -21.95 6.08
N ASN A 11 27.33 -21.90 5.78
CA ASN A 11 26.59 -20.64 5.70
C ASN A 11 26.51 -19.96 7.08
N ALA A 12 26.33 -20.73 8.16
CA ALA A 12 26.34 -20.19 9.51
C ALA A 12 27.71 -19.62 9.90
N GLU A 13 28.79 -20.34 9.61
CA GLU A 13 30.17 -19.88 9.81
C GLU A 13 30.46 -18.60 9.01
N TYR A 14 30.08 -18.57 7.74
CA TYR A 14 30.23 -17.40 6.88
C TYR A 14 29.54 -16.16 7.47
N TRP A 15 28.26 -16.28 7.85
CA TRP A 15 27.52 -15.13 8.39
C TRP A 15 27.95 -14.76 9.82
N LYS A 16 28.46 -15.70 10.61
CA LYS A 16 29.05 -15.39 11.93
C LYS A 16 30.37 -14.62 11.79
N GLY A 17 31.19 -14.92 10.78
CA GLY A 17 32.42 -14.20 10.49
C GLY A 17 32.19 -12.79 9.90
N GLN A 18 31.01 -12.55 9.32
CA GLN A 18 30.58 -11.23 8.85
C GLN A 18 29.89 -10.50 10.01
N SER A 19 30.63 -9.66 10.74
CA SER A 19 30.14 -8.90 11.92
C SER A 19 28.95 -7.98 11.58
N LEU A 20 27.75 -8.55 11.52
CA LEU A 20 26.54 -7.86 11.12
C LEU A 20 25.39 -8.24 12.06
N LEU A 21 24.66 -7.22 12.53
CA LEU A 21 23.41 -7.36 13.30
C LEU A 21 22.36 -8.24 12.60
N ILE A 22 22.51 -8.50 11.29
CA ILE A 22 21.62 -9.32 10.48
C ILE A 22 22.05 -10.79 10.31
N ALA A 23 23.20 -11.20 10.87
CA ALA A 23 23.76 -12.53 10.68
C ALA A 23 22.77 -13.64 11.08
N GLY A 24 22.20 -13.58 12.28
CA GLY A 24 21.22 -14.57 12.75
C GLY A 24 20.00 -14.70 11.83
N ARG A 25 19.49 -13.57 11.32
CA ARG A 25 18.37 -13.55 10.37
C ARG A 25 18.76 -14.20 9.04
N ARG A 26 19.94 -13.88 8.50
CA ARG A 26 20.43 -14.44 7.24
C ARG A 26 20.66 -15.95 7.34
N ILE A 27 21.26 -16.41 8.44
CA ILE A 27 21.46 -17.84 8.71
C ILE A 27 20.12 -18.58 8.71
N ARG A 28 19.17 -18.09 9.53
CA ARG A 28 17.83 -18.67 9.64
C ARG A 28 17.10 -18.67 8.30
N TYR A 29 17.06 -17.55 7.62
CA TYR A 29 16.37 -17.41 6.35
C TYR A 29 16.97 -18.30 5.25
N THR A 30 18.30 -18.41 5.17
CA THR A 30 18.95 -19.31 4.20
C THR A 30 18.64 -20.78 4.53
N SER A 31 18.69 -21.17 5.80
CA SER A 31 18.32 -22.53 6.24
C SER A 31 16.84 -22.85 5.93
N GLU A 32 15.91 -21.97 6.28
CA GLU A 32 14.48 -22.14 6.00
C GLU A 32 14.20 -22.30 4.49
N ASN A 33 14.86 -21.49 3.64
CA ASN A 33 14.68 -21.56 2.19
C ASN A 33 15.36 -22.80 1.57
N LEU A 34 16.57 -23.14 2.02
CA LEU A 34 17.31 -24.29 1.52
C LEU A 34 16.58 -25.59 1.84
N ARG A 35 16.16 -25.77 3.11
CA ARG A 35 15.35 -26.93 3.52
C ARG A 35 13.99 -26.92 2.84
N GLY A 36 13.33 -25.77 2.76
CA GLY A 36 12.03 -25.65 2.07
C GLY A 36 12.12 -26.01 0.58
N LEU A 37 13.23 -25.69 -0.09
CA LEU A 37 13.51 -26.09 -1.46
C LEU A 37 13.81 -27.59 -1.56
N ALA A 38 14.65 -28.12 -0.67
CA ALA A 38 14.98 -29.54 -0.65
C ALA A 38 13.74 -30.42 -0.43
N VAL A 39 12.85 -30.05 0.50
CA VAL A 39 11.55 -30.70 0.71
C VAL A 39 10.76 -30.74 -0.60
N ARG A 40 10.61 -29.60 -1.29
CA ARG A 40 9.90 -29.55 -2.58
C ARG A 40 10.55 -30.47 -3.63
N CYS A 41 11.89 -30.45 -3.75
CA CYS A 41 12.60 -31.32 -4.68
C CYS A 41 12.40 -32.82 -4.35
N LEU A 42 12.43 -33.19 -3.08
CA LEU A 42 12.17 -34.58 -2.65
C LEU A 42 10.74 -35.00 -2.96
N VAL A 43 9.76 -34.12 -2.72
CA VAL A 43 8.34 -34.34 -3.06
C VAL A 43 8.16 -34.54 -4.57
N TYR A 44 8.80 -33.72 -5.41
CA TYR A 44 8.74 -33.86 -6.87
C TYR A 44 9.37 -35.18 -7.36
N ASN A 45 10.40 -35.68 -6.67
CA ASN A 45 11.02 -36.97 -6.96
C ASN A 45 10.32 -38.16 -6.29
N ASN A 46 9.09 -37.98 -5.76
CA ASN A 46 8.32 -39.00 -5.03
C ASN A 46 9.02 -39.59 -3.79
N ARG A 47 9.99 -38.87 -3.19
CA ARG A 47 10.70 -39.25 -1.97
C ARG A 47 10.06 -38.59 -0.74
N VAL A 48 8.78 -38.89 -0.52
CA VAL A 48 7.94 -38.19 0.47
C VAL A 48 8.41 -38.43 1.91
N ASP A 49 8.81 -39.64 2.26
CA ASP A 49 9.25 -39.97 3.63
C ASP A 49 10.50 -39.16 4.03
N GLU A 50 11.42 -38.96 3.09
CA GLU A 50 12.60 -38.11 3.30
C GLU A 50 12.23 -36.63 3.40
N ALA A 51 11.27 -36.17 2.59
CA ALA A 51 10.75 -34.81 2.69
C ALA A 51 10.10 -34.56 4.06
N MET A 52 9.41 -35.56 4.61
CA MET A 52 8.80 -35.51 5.94
C MET A 52 9.85 -35.51 7.06
N ALA A 53 10.93 -36.28 6.90
CA ALA A 53 12.06 -36.28 7.83
C ALA A 53 12.79 -34.91 7.89
N MET A 54 12.66 -34.09 6.84
CA MET A 54 13.21 -32.73 6.81
C MET A 54 12.35 -31.67 7.49
N LEU A 55 11.08 -31.97 7.81
CA LEU A 55 10.18 -31.00 8.44
C LEU A 55 10.64 -30.70 9.88
N PRO A 56 10.51 -29.44 10.35
CA PRO A 56 10.80 -29.11 11.73
C PRO A 56 9.87 -29.88 12.68
N ALA A 57 10.33 -30.08 13.91
CA ALA A 57 9.46 -30.53 15.00
C ALA A 57 8.43 -29.43 15.31
N ILE A 58 7.19 -29.82 15.63
CA ILE A 58 6.06 -28.90 15.86
C ILE A 58 6.38 -27.86 16.96
N GLN A 59 7.20 -28.25 17.93
CA GLN A 59 7.57 -27.44 19.10
C GLN A 59 8.53 -26.29 18.75
N VAL A 60 9.20 -26.34 17.59
CA VAL A 60 10.24 -25.36 17.24
C VAL A 60 9.61 -24.19 16.48
N LYS A 61 9.06 -23.22 17.23
CA LYS A 61 8.46 -21.98 16.66
C LYS A 61 9.42 -21.12 15.83
N THR A 62 10.73 -21.36 15.94
CA THR A 62 11.77 -20.58 15.29
C THR A 62 12.11 -21.02 13.87
N TYR A 63 11.57 -22.13 13.35
CA TYR A 63 11.83 -22.55 11.97
C TYR A 63 10.50 -22.83 11.25
N GLY A 64 10.16 -22.00 10.27
CA GLY A 64 8.97 -22.22 9.47
C GLY A 64 9.30 -22.14 7.98
N PHE A 65 8.99 -23.19 7.22
CA PHE A 65 9.05 -23.13 5.78
C PHE A 65 8.02 -22.14 5.23
N THR A 66 8.21 -21.74 3.97
CA THR A 66 7.20 -20.95 3.23
C THR A 66 5.89 -21.74 3.14
N LEU A 67 4.73 -21.07 3.18
CA LEU A 67 3.41 -21.71 3.01
C LEU A 67 3.38 -22.63 1.77
N LEU A 68 3.96 -22.17 0.66
CA LEU A 68 4.12 -22.94 -0.58
C LEU A 68 4.75 -24.33 -0.38
N THR A 69 5.73 -24.47 0.52
CA THR A 69 6.36 -25.79 0.78
C THR A 69 5.37 -26.76 1.40
N TYR A 70 4.55 -26.27 2.34
CA TYR A 70 3.50 -27.09 2.95
C TYR A 70 2.39 -27.40 1.95
N ASP A 71 2.00 -26.43 1.11
CA ASP A 71 0.98 -26.63 0.08
C ASP A 71 1.39 -27.70 -0.94
N VAL A 72 2.63 -27.64 -1.46
CA VAL A 72 3.17 -28.65 -2.38
C VAL A 72 3.21 -30.04 -1.75
N LEU A 73 3.57 -30.11 -0.47
CA LEU A 73 3.63 -31.37 0.27
C LEU A 73 2.22 -31.94 0.52
N LEU A 74 1.26 -31.10 0.94
CA LEU A 74 -0.15 -31.50 1.13
C LEU A 74 -0.79 -31.97 -0.18
N GLN A 75 -0.56 -31.23 -1.27
CA GLN A 75 -1.02 -31.63 -2.59
C GLN A 75 -0.53 -33.05 -2.92
N LYS A 76 0.77 -33.31 -2.77
CA LYS A 76 1.34 -34.62 -3.08
C LYS A 76 0.83 -35.74 -2.18
N LEU A 77 0.68 -35.46 -0.88
CA LEU A 77 0.15 -36.43 0.10
C LEU A 77 -1.32 -36.78 -0.18
N ARG A 78 -2.11 -35.84 -0.73
CA ARG A 78 -3.52 -36.05 -1.06
C ARG A 78 -3.72 -36.73 -2.42
N GLU A 79 -2.83 -36.51 -3.39
CA GLU A 79 -2.89 -37.12 -4.72
C GLU A 79 -2.80 -38.66 -4.70
N ARG A 80 -2.11 -39.25 -3.71
CA ARG A 80 -1.97 -40.70 -3.61
C ARG A 80 -2.33 -41.17 -2.19
N PRO A 81 -3.54 -41.71 -1.99
CA PRO A 81 -3.97 -42.13 -0.66
C PRO A 81 -3.12 -43.31 -0.15
N ASN A 82 -2.25 -43.03 0.82
CA ASN A 82 -1.50 -44.03 1.57
C ASN A 82 -1.94 -43.95 3.04
N PRO A 83 -2.34 -45.07 3.70
CA PRO A 83 -2.75 -45.06 5.10
C PRO A 83 -1.71 -44.44 6.04
N ARG A 84 -0.41 -44.63 5.76
CA ARG A 84 0.69 -44.05 6.55
C ARG A 84 0.77 -42.52 6.44
N TRP A 85 0.25 -41.95 5.35
CA TRP A 85 0.33 -40.51 5.09
C TRP A 85 -0.76 -39.71 5.79
N ARG A 86 -1.76 -40.34 6.41
CA ARG A 86 -2.78 -39.61 7.20
C ARG A 86 -2.14 -38.82 8.35
N GLU A 87 -1.20 -39.42 9.05
CA GLU A 87 -0.43 -38.76 10.12
C GLU A 87 0.42 -37.61 9.57
N TYR A 88 0.99 -37.80 8.37
CA TYR A 88 1.78 -36.77 7.69
C TYR A 88 0.93 -35.57 7.28
N ILE A 89 -0.27 -35.80 6.75
CA ILE A 89 -1.21 -34.73 6.40
C ILE A 89 -1.54 -33.90 7.64
N ALA A 90 -1.96 -34.53 8.75
CA ALA A 90 -2.29 -33.82 9.99
C ALA A 90 -1.10 -33.00 10.53
N ARG A 91 0.12 -33.56 10.48
CA ARG A 91 1.34 -32.85 10.89
C ARG A 91 1.63 -31.64 10.00
N VAL A 92 1.50 -31.79 8.68
CA VAL A 92 1.78 -30.70 7.72
C VAL A 92 0.72 -29.60 7.82
N GLU A 93 -0.55 -29.95 8.01
CA GLU A 93 -1.63 -28.98 8.26
C GLU A 93 -1.39 -28.18 9.53
N THR A 94 -0.96 -28.84 10.61
CA THR A 94 -0.59 -28.16 11.87
C THR A 94 0.56 -27.17 11.65
N LEU A 95 1.64 -27.60 10.99
CA LEU A 95 2.79 -26.73 10.69
C LEU A 95 2.40 -25.56 9.77
N ARG A 96 1.50 -25.80 8.81
CA ARG A 96 0.96 -24.78 7.91
C ARG A 96 0.12 -23.75 8.66
N ALA A 97 -0.78 -24.18 9.55
CA ALA A 97 -1.61 -23.32 10.38
C ALA A 97 -0.74 -22.42 11.28
N VAL A 98 0.22 -23.02 12.01
CA VAL A 98 1.19 -22.25 12.83
C VAL A 98 1.95 -21.23 11.99
N ARG A 99 2.34 -21.58 10.76
CA ARG A 99 3.04 -20.63 9.87
C ARG A 99 2.12 -19.50 9.41
N GLN A 100 0.88 -19.81 9.08
CA GLN A 100 -0.13 -18.84 8.66
C GLN A 100 -0.41 -17.84 9.79
N ASP A 101 -0.59 -18.32 11.02
CA ASP A 101 -0.77 -17.49 12.21
C ASP A 101 0.44 -16.58 12.45
N LEU A 102 1.66 -17.10 12.30
CA LEU A 102 2.89 -16.29 12.40
C LEU A 102 2.99 -15.23 11.28
N GLU A 103 2.41 -15.45 10.10
CA GLU A 103 2.38 -14.45 9.02
C GLU A 103 1.32 -13.38 9.28
N LEU A 104 0.17 -13.76 9.84
CA LEU A 104 -0.87 -12.86 10.34
C LEU A 104 -0.36 -11.99 11.51
N GLU A 105 0.26 -12.59 12.53
CA GLU A 105 0.81 -11.90 13.70
C GLU A 105 1.94 -10.91 13.34
N ARG A 106 2.69 -11.19 12.28
CA ARG A 106 3.75 -10.29 11.80
C ARG A 106 3.21 -9.01 11.15
N GLY A 107 1.90 -8.81 11.10
CA GLY A 107 1.28 -7.62 10.54
C GLY A 107 1.71 -7.41 9.09
N LEU A 108 1.92 -8.51 8.37
CA LEU A 108 2.27 -8.45 6.95
C LEU A 108 1.02 -8.01 6.22
N SER A 109 0.84 -6.69 6.10
CA SER A 109 0.00 -6.11 5.06
C SER A 109 0.32 -6.83 3.74
N PRO A 110 -0.66 -7.09 2.86
CA PRO A 110 -0.40 -7.71 1.55
C PRO A 110 0.73 -7.03 0.76
N ASP A 111 1.00 -5.75 1.03
CA ASP A 111 2.13 -4.99 0.45
C ASP A 111 3.51 -5.30 1.08
N VAL A 112 3.58 -5.93 2.25
CA VAL A 112 4.83 -6.43 2.91
C VAL A 112 5.07 -7.91 2.59
N THR A 113 4.01 -8.67 2.29
CA THR A 113 4.10 -10.02 1.68
C THR A 113 4.90 -9.96 0.36
N PHE A 114 4.82 -8.82 -0.33
CA PHE A 114 5.58 -8.46 -1.53
C PHE A 114 7.10 -8.69 -1.41
N THR A 115 7.72 -8.25 -0.31
CA THR A 115 9.17 -8.37 -0.09
C THR A 115 9.57 -9.81 0.32
N ARG A 116 8.60 -10.63 0.74
CA ARG A 116 8.78 -12.02 1.16
C ARG A 116 8.41 -13.07 0.11
N ILE A 117 7.87 -12.69 -1.05
CA ILE A 117 7.71 -13.58 -2.23
C ILE A 117 8.92 -13.46 -3.19
N LEU A 118 9.66 -12.35 -3.12
CA LEU A 118 10.99 -12.19 -3.70
C LEU A 118 12.05 -13.28 -3.37
N PRO A 119 12.01 -14.04 -2.25
CA PRO A 119 12.90 -15.18 -2.00
C PRO A 119 12.81 -16.32 -3.02
N LEU A 120 11.73 -16.41 -3.79
CA LEU A 120 11.58 -17.46 -4.80
C LEU A 120 12.51 -17.25 -5.99
N LEU A 121 12.98 -16.03 -6.20
CA LEU A 121 14.08 -15.75 -7.09
C LEU A 121 15.35 -15.62 -6.23
N PRO A 122 16.45 -16.32 -6.58
CA PRO A 122 17.72 -16.13 -5.91
C PRO A 122 17.98 -14.62 -5.78
N ALA A 123 18.40 -14.13 -4.61
CA ALA A 123 18.66 -12.71 -4.35
C ALA A 123 19.79 -12.10 -5.23
N ARG A 124 20.31 -12.90 -6.18
CA ARG A 124 21.26 -12.57 -7.25
C ARG A 124 20.91 -13.35 -8.53
N SER A 125 19.63 -13.52 -8.83
CA SER A 125 19.22 -14.11 -10.10
C SER A 125 19.50 -13.09 -11.19
N SER A 126 20.28 -13.49 -12.20
CA SER A 126 20.53 -12.62 -13.35
C SER A 126 19.19 -12.21 -13.98
N LEU A 127 19.09 -10.96 -14.44
CA LEU A 127 17.90 -10.44 -15.14
C LEU A 127 17.42 -11.40 -16.24
N ALA A 128 18.35 -12.07 -16.93
CA ALA A 128 18.06 -13.09 -17.93
C ALA A 128 17.32 -14.33 -17.36
N ARG A 129 17.62 -14.76 -16.13
CA ARG A 129 16.91 -15.86 -15.46
C ARG A 129 15.50 -15.42 -15.07
N THR A 130 15.35 -14.21 -14.52
CA THR A 130 14.04 -13.64 -14.18
C THR A 130 13.19 -13.44 -15.42
N LEU A 131 13.76 -12.95 -16.53
CA LEU A 131 13.08 -12.83 -17.82
C LEU A 131 12.61 -14.18 -18.32
N ARG A 132 13.46 -15.22 -18.31
CA ARG A 132 13.07 -16.59 -18.71
C ARG A 132 11.93 -17.13 -17.84
N TYR A 133 12.00 -16.91 -16.52
CA TYR A 133 10.96 -17.29 -15.59
C TYR A 133 9.62 -16.60 -15.89
N LEU A 134 9.63 -15.26 -16.01
CA LEU A 134 8.44 -14.47 -16.35
C LEU A 134 7.87 -14.85 -17.72
N ASN A 135 8.75 -15.13 -18.69
CA ASN A 135 8.37 -15.61 -20.00
C ASN A 135 7.62 -16.95 -19.90
N THR A 136 8.14 -17.94 -19.18
CA THR A 136 7.46 -19.22 -18.96
C THR A 136 6.14 -19.04 -18.20
N TYR A 137 6.14 -18.19 -17.18
CA TYR A 137 4.93 -17.94 -16.39
C TYR A 137 3.81 -17.31 -17.21
N ILE A 138 4.10 -16.35 -18.10
CA ILE A 138 3.07 -15.76 -18.96
C ILE A 138 2.35 -16.85 -19.76
N SER A 139 3.07 -17.86 -20.23
CA SER A 139 2.48 -18.99 -20.96
C SER A 139 1.61 -19.89 -20.10
N TYR A 140 1.87 -19.97 -18.80
CA TYR A 140 1.18 -20.87 -17.86
C TYR A 140 0.82 -20.09 -16.59
N PRO A 141 -0.16 -19.16 -16.68
CA PRO A 141 -0.51 -18.32 -15.57
C PRO A 141 -1.11 -19.17 -14.45
N ASP A 142 -0.39 -19.25 -13.32
CA ASP A 142 -0.94 -19.85 -12.10
C ASP A 142 -1.89 -18.81 -11.46
N PRO A 143 -3.20 -19.10 -11.32
CA PRO A 143 -4.14 -18.18 -10.69
C PRO A 143 -3.79 -17.93 -9.22
N ASN A 144 -3.16 -18.90 -8.55
CA ASN A 144 -2.85 -18.85 -7.12
C ASN A 144 -1.52 -18.15 -6.81
N ARG A 145 -0.75 -17.72 -7.81
CA ARG A 145 0.54 -17.02 -7.61
C ARG A 145 0.40 -15.53 -7.87
N THR A 146 0.57 -14.74 -6.83
CA THR A 146 0.69 -13.28 -6.90
C THR A 146 2.00 -12.86 -7.55
N LEU A 147 1.96 -12.63 -8.87
CA LEU A 147 3.11 -12.23 -9.69
C LEU A 147 3.28 -10.74 -10.08
N PRO A 148 2.32 -9.81 -9.88
CA PRO A 148 2.56 -8.40 -10.23
C PRO A 148 3.84 -7.83 -9.60
N ALA A 149 4.18 -8.34 -8.41
CA ALA A 149 5.40 -8.00 -7.69
C ALA A 149 6.69 -8.31 -8.46
N ILE A 150 6.77 -9.53 -9.00
CA ILE A 150 7.97 -10.00 -9.69
C ILE A 150 8.14 -9.24 -11.01
N PHE A 151 7.05 -8.97 -11.73
CA PHE A 151 7.09 -8.13 -12.91
C PHE A 151 7.58 -6.73 -12.59
N PHE A 152 7.04 -6.10 -11.55
CA PHE A 152 7.47 -4.77 -11.13
C PHE A 152 8.95 -4.72 -10.73
N SER A 153 9.41 -5.66 -9.91
CA SER A 153 10.84 -5.77 -9.53
C SER A 153 11.72 -5.95 -10.76
N PHE A 154 11.36 -6.88 -11.66
CA PHE A 154 12.09 -7.10 -12.90
C PHE A 154 12.15 -5.83 -13.77
N MET A 155 11.03 -5.13 -13.98
CA MET A 155 11.01 -3.91 -14.77
C MET A 155 11.88 -2.81 -14.15
N SER A 156 11.78 -2.64 -12.82
CA SER A 156 12.59 -1.66 -12.08
C SER A 156 14.09 -1.96 -12.20
N ASP A 157 14.48 -3.21 -11.97
CA ASP A 157 15.89 -3.63 -11.98
C ASP A 157 16.46 -3.59 -13.41
N TYR A 158 15.67 -4.04 -14.39
CA TYR A 158 16.07 -4.03 -15.81
C TYR A 158 16.30 -2.62 -16.33
N LEU A 159 15.42 -1.66 -16.02
CA LEU A 159 15.61 -0.26 -16.43
C LEU A 159 16.83 0.38 -15.77
N ALA A 160 17.06 0.08 -14.49
CA ALA A 160 18.20 0.59 -13.75
C ALA A 160 19.53 0.04 -14.30
N GLU A 161 19.61 -1.25 -14.61
CA GLU A 161 20.85 -1.89 -15.08
C GLU A 161 21.16 -1.62 -16.56
N THR A 162 20.15 -1.43 -17.41
CA THR A 162 20.34 -1.38 -18.88
C THR A 162 20.33 0.02 -19.46
N SER A 163 20.55 1.06 -18.64
CA SER A 163 20.49 2.46 -19.07
C SER A 163 19.16 2.83 -19.76
N GLY A 164 18.05 2.28 -19.26
CA GLY A 164 16.70 2.57 -19.79
C GLY A 164 16.27 1.76 -21.03
N ARG A 165 16.99 0.69 -21.41
CA ARG A 165 16.50 -0.18 -22.50
C ARG A 165 15.16 -0.82 -22.10
N THR A 166 14.26 -0.94 -23.07
CA THR A 166 12.88 -1.41 -22.86
C THR A 166 12.55 -2.76 -23.53
N PHE A 167 13.51 -3.35 -24.25
CA PHE A 167 13.24 -4.50 -25.12
C PHE A 167 12.66 -5.71 -24.39
N ALA A 168 13.22 -6.11 -23.26
CA ALA A 168 12.73 -7.26 -22.51
C ALA A 168 11.32 -7.04 -21.95
N ILE A 169 11.01 -5.81 -21.53
CA ILE A 169 9.69 -5.44 -21.03
C ILE A 169 8.66 -5.49 -22.17
N ARG A 170 9.04 -4.97 -23.35
CA ARG A 170 8.24 -5.08 -24.60
C ARG A 170 7.97 -6.53 -24.99
N LEU A 171 8.98 -7.39 -24.88
CA LEU A 171 8.86 -8.81 -25.18
C LEU A 171 7.82 -9.48 -24.25
N LEU A 172 7.90 -9.21 -22.94
CA LEU A 172 6.95 -9.75 -21.95
C LEU A 172 5.52 -9.26 -22.23
N LEU A 173 5.32 -7.96 -22.48
CA LEU A 173 3.99 -7.43 -22.78
C LEU A 173 3.41 -8.03 -24.07
N ARG A 174 4.18 -8.05 -25.17
CA ARG A 174 3.73 -8.67 -26.44
C ARG A 174 3.39 -10.13 -26.30
N LYS A 175 4.07 -10.85 -25.41
CA LYS A 175 3.72 -12.23 -25.09
C LYS A 175 2.43 -12.29 -24.29
N ALA A 176 2.30 -11.49 -23.24
CA ALA A 176 1.11 -11.44 -22.40
C ALA A 176 -0.16 -11.14 -23.23
N LEU A 177 -0.06 -10.20 -24.18
CA LEU A 177 -1.14 -9.86 -25.11
C LEU A 177 -1.57 -11.03 -25.99
N ARG A 178 -0.63 -11.89 -26.40
CA ARG A 178 -0.94 -13.09 -27.18
C ARG A 178 -1.47 -14.23 -26.33
N THR A 179 -1.16 -14.26 -25.04
CA THR A 179 -1.58 -15.33 -24.14
C THR A 179 -2.99 -15.09 -23.58
N GLY A 180 -3.35 -13.83 -23.27
CA GLY A 180 -4.73 -13.50 -22.88
C GLY A 180 -4.84 -12.33 -21.90
N HIS A 181 -6.08 -12.03 -21.50
CA HIS A 181 -6.40 -10.88 -20.65
C HIS A 181 -5.75 -10.95 -19.27
N LEU A 182 -5.79 -12.11 -18.59
CA LEU A 182 -5.22 -12.25 -17.24
C LEU A 182 -3.72 -11.95 -17.22
N ALA A 183 -2.97 -12.53 -18.17
CA ALA A 183 -1.53 -12.27 -18.30
C ALA A 183 -1.26 -10.80 -18.60
N THR A 184 -2.02 -10.21 -19.55
CA THR A 184 -1.89 -8.80 -19.92
C THR A 184 -2.16 -7.88 -18.73
N LYS A 185 -3.27 -8.09 -18.03
CA LYS A 185 -3.68 -7.34 -16.84
C LYS A 185 -2.58 -7.32 -15.78
N ARG A 186 -1.94 -8.46 -15.52
CA ARG A 186 -0.82 -8.57 -14.55
C ARG A 186 0.41 -7.77 -14.98
N VAL A 187 0.78 -7.82 -16.26
CA VAL A 187 1.92 -7.04 -16.79
C VAL A 187 1.62 -5.54 -16.77
N VAL A 188 0.43 -5.14 -17.22
CA VAL A 188 -0.03 -3.74 -17.23
C VAL A 188 -0.12 -3.19 -15.80
N TRP A 189 -0.59 -3.99 -14.83
CA TRP A 189 -0.59 -3.58 -13.42
C TRP A 189 0.82 -3.30 -12.90
N ALA A 190 1.78 -4.17 -13.22
CA ALA A 190 3.18 -3.94 -12.86
C ALA A 190 3.77 -2.68 -13.52
N GLU A 191 3.38 -2.40 -14.76
CA GLU A 191 3.73 -1.17 -15.47
C GLU A 191 3.16 0.08 -14.76
N MET A 192 1.87 0.06 -14.38
CA MET A 192 1.27 1.15 -13.60
C MET A 192 1.99 1.38 -12.27
N ARG A 193 2.35 0.31 -11.55
CA ARG A 193 3.14 0.41 -10.31
C ARG A 193 4.52 1.02 -10.53
N LEU A 194 5.16 0.70 -11.66
CA LEU A 194 6.43 1.31 -12.04
C LEU A 194 6.27 2.82 -12.23
N TYR A 195 5.26 3.27 -12.98
CA TYR A 195 5.00 4.71 -13.16
C TYR A 195 4.69 5.43 -11.84
N ARG A 196 3.94 4.78 -10.94
CA ARG A 196 3.73 5.31 -9.59
C ARG A 196 5.05 5.47 -8.82
N LYS A 197 5.97 4.50 -8.88
CA LYS A 197 7.31 4.60 -8.25
C LYS A 197 8.14 5.74 -8.84
N LEU A 198 7.98 6.00 -10.14
CA LEU A 198 8.68 7.07 -10.86
C LEU A 198 7.99 8.45 -10.74
N ASP A 199 6.95 8.59 -9.91
CA ASP A 199 6.14 9.80 -9.77
C ASP A 199 5.58 10.33 -11.10
N ARG A 200 5.13 9.40 -11.96
CA ARG A 200 4.53 9.66 -13.26
C ARG A 200 3.03 9.35 -13.27
N PRO A 201 2.19 10.13 -12.56
CA PRO A 201 0.75 9.86 -12.47
C PRO A 201 0.05 10.00 -13.82
N ASP A 202 0.54 10.86 -14.71
CA ASP A 202 0.12 10.99 -16.10
C ASP A 202 0.19 9.65 -16.85
N MET A 203 1.29 8.91 -16.68
CA MET A 203 1.48 7.62 -17.32
C MET A 203 0.63 6.50 -16.70
N VAL A 204 0.29 6.61 -15.41
CA VAL A 204 -0.70 5.73 -14.78
C VAL A 204 -2.08 5.91 -15.44
N ILE A 205 -2.53 7.16 -15.58
CA ILE A 205 -3.82 7.49 -16.24
C ILE A 205 -3.83 6.99 -17.68
N ARG A 206 -2.76 7.27 -18.44
CA ARG A 206 -2.65 6.85 -19.84
C ARG A 206 -2.70 5.32 -19.97
N THR A 207 -1.85 4.64 -19.21
CA THR A 207 -1.79 3.17 -19.23
C THR A 207 -3.15 2.57 -18.88
N PHE A 208 -3.83 3.15 -17.89
CA PHE A 208 -5.16 2.70 -17.51
C PHE A 208 -6.20 2.89 -18.64
N ALA A 209 -6.28 4.11 -19.19
CA ALA A 209 -7.24 4.46 -20.23
C ALA A 209 -7.07 3.64 -21.53
N GLU A 210 -5.83 3.25 -21.85
CA GLU A 210 -5.52 2.44 -23.03
C GLU A 210 -5.88 0.95 -22.86
N HIS A 211 -5.77 0.39 -21.65
CA HIS A 211 -5.89 -1.07 -21.44
C HIS A 211 -7.19 -1.48 -20.76
N PHE A 212 -7.83 -0.57 -20.02
CA PHE A 212 -9.01 -0.86 -19.22
C PHE A 212 -10.22 -0.05 -19.63
N TRP A 213 -11.39 -0.61 -19.36
CA TRP A 213 -12.63 0.15 -19.28
C TRP A 213 -12.53 1.15 -18.12
N VAL A 214 -13.00 2.38 -18.35
CA VAL A 214 -12.92 3.45 -17.35
C VAL A 214 -14.06 3.28 -16.34
N GLU A 215 -13.92 2.25 -15.50
CA GLU A 215 -14.83 1.90 -14.41
C GLU A 215 -14.12 2.04 -13.07
N GLY A 216 -14.87 2.23 -11.97
CA GLY A 216 -14.29 2.40 -10.64
C GLY A 216 -13.68 3.78 -10.36
N VAL A 217 -13.66 4.66 -11.36
CA VAL A 217 -12.94 5.94 -11.37
C VAL A 217 -13.75 7.01 -12.13
N PRO A 218 -13.52 8.32 -11.91
CA PRO A 218 -14.36 9.36 -12.48
C PRO A 218 -13.99 9.62 -13.94
N ARG A 219 -14.75 9.03 -14.86
CA ARG A 219 -14.50 9.02 -16.33
C ARG A 219 -14.06 10.36 -16.92
N ARG A 220 -14.76 11.45 -16.58
CA ARG A 220 -14.46 12.79 -17.11
C ARG A 220 -13.05 13.28 -16.74
N HIS A 221 -12.56 12.98 -15.54
CA HIS A 221 -11.21 13.38 -15.13
C HIS A 221 -10.14 12.51 -15.80
N VAL A 222 -10.37 11.20 -15.88
CA VAL A 222 -9.47 10.28 -16.60
C VAL A 222 -9.35 10.71 -18.06
N ALA A 223 -10.46 10.98 -18.74
CA ALA A 223 -10.47 11.47 -20.12
C ALA A 223 -9.72 12.80 -20.25
N ARG A 224 -10.02 13.79 -19.40
CA ARG A 224 -9.35 15.11 -19.43
C ARG A 224 -7.83 14.98 -19.34
N TYR A 225 -7.32 14.20 -18.39
CA TYR A 225 -5.87 14.04 -18.22
C TYR A 225 -5.25 13.17 -19.32
N TYR A 226 -5.98 12.17 -19.81
CA TYR A 226 -5.54 11.38 -20.97
C TYR A 226 -5.40 12.24 -22.23
N ASP A 227 -6.40 13.08 -22.53
CA ASP A 227 -6.38 13.98 -23.68
C ASP A 227 -5.26 15.02 -23.57
N ALA A 228 -4.99 15.53 -22.36
CA ALA A 228 -3.88 16.44 -22.11
C ALA A 228 -2.52 15.77 -22.43
N VAL A 229 -2.31 14.53 -21.97
CA VAL A 229 -1.08 13.76 -22.28
C VAL A 229 -0.95 13.53 -23.79
N LEU A 230 -2.02 13.13 -24.48
CA LEU A 230 -2.00 12.95 -25.94
C LEU A 230 -1.72 14.26 -26.69
N HIS A 231 -2.21 15.39 -26.17
CA HIS A 231 -1.97 16.69 -26.79
C HIS A 231 -0.51 17.13 -26.66
N GLU A 232 0.09 16.96 -25.49
CA GLU A 232 1.50 17.24 -25.23
C GLU A 232 2.42 16.43 -26.16
N GLU A 233 2.10 15.14 -26.36
CA GLU A 233 2.84 14.29 -27.31
C GLU A 233 2.74 14.76 -28.76
N LYS A 234 1.53 15.12 -29.21
CA LYS A 234 1.29 15.61 -30.58
C LYS A 234 2.00 16.92 -30.86
N GLN A 235 2.14 17.78 -29.85
CA GLN A 235 2.87 19.03 -29.98
C GLN A 235 4.39 18.83 -30.07
N GLY A 236 4.88 17.59 -29.87
CA GLY A 236 6.32 17.28 -29.92
C GLY A 236 7.12 18.13 -28.94
N ARG A 237 6.46 18.65 -27.89
CA ARG A 237 7.07 19.59 -26.96
C ARG A 237 8.22 18.84 -26.29
N PRO A 238 9.49 19.23 -26.53
CA PRO A 238 10.58 18.66 -25.78
C PRO A 238 10.29 19.00 -24.33
N SER A 239 9.95 17.99 -23.53
CA SER A 239 9.90 18.16 -22.08
C SER A 239 11.32 18.59 -21.69
N ASP A 240 11.50 19.85 -21.32
CA ASP A 240 12.80 20.41 -20.92
C ASP A 240 13.44 19.60 -19.77
N ASP A 241 12.63 18.83 -19.03
CA ASP A 241 13.08 17.69 -18.25
C ASP A 241 13.36 16.48 -19.17
N GLN A 242 14.66 16.28 -19.46
CA GLN A 242 15.38 15.32 -20.32
C GLN A 242 15.00 13.81 -20.30
N ALA A 243 13.73 13.45 -20.16
CA ALA A 243 13.24 12.14 -20.53
C ALA A 243 11.90 12.34 -21.24
N SER A 244 11.94 12.47 -22.57
CA SER A 244 10.75 12.27 -23.41
C SER A 244 10.02 11.06 -22.86
N VAL A 245 8.72 11.24 -22.57
CA VAL A 245 7.89 10.30 -21.83
C VAL A 245 7.57 9.11 -22.71
N GLU A 246 8.60 8.38 -23.12
CA GLU A 246 8.42 7.13 -23.79
C GLU A 246 7.91 6.14 -22.76
N ARG A 247 6.71 5.65 -23.05
CA ARG A 247 6.16 4.52 -22.33
C ARG A 247 7.22 3.42 -22.26
N VAL A 248 7.46 2.87 -21.08
CA VAL A 248 8.45 1.80 -20.86
C VAL A 248 8.16 0.60 -21.75
N THR A 249 6.90 0.36 -22.08
CA THR A 249 6.48 -0.73 -22.98
C THR A 249 6.48 -0.34 -24.46
N GLY A 250 6.86 0.89 -24.82
CA GLY A 250 6.97 1.38 -26.20
C GLY A 250 5.73 1.13 -27.06
N PHE A 251 4.55 0.95 -26.45
CA PHE A 251 3.29 0.88 -27.17
C PHE A 251 2.95 2.30 -27.60
N THR A 252 3.10 2.58 -28.90
CA THR A 252 2.57 3.80 -29.49
C THR A 252 1.06 3.65 -29.62
N SER A 253 0.31 4.74 -29.50
CA SER A 253 -1.16 4.74 -29.57
C SER A 253 -1.75 4.20 -30.89
N ARG A 254 -0.91 3.90 -31.89
CA ARG A 254 -1.31 3.25 -33.17
C ARG A 254 -1.24 1.72 -33.12
N SER A 255 -0.61 1.16 -32.10
CA SER A 255 -0.61 -0.28 -31.85
C SER A 255 -1.89 -0.58 -31.08
N HIS A 256 -3.03 -0.66 -31.77
CA HIS A 256 -4.27 -1.11 -31.13
C HIS A 256 -3.99 -2.45 -30.44
N LEU A 257 -4.36 -2.56 -29.17
CA LEU A 257 -4.30 -3.85 -28.48
C LEU A 257 -5.06 -4.84 -29.37
N PRO A 258 -4.47 -6.00 -29.72
CA PRO A 258 -5.19 -7.02 -30.48
C PRO A 258 -6.40 -7.57 -29.70
N VAL A 259 -6.47 -7.24 -28.40
CA VAL A 259 -7.49 -7.68 -27.46
C VAL A 259 -8.29 -6.48 -26.98
N SER A 260 -9.60 -6.64 -26.82
CA SER A 260 -10.52 -5.63 -26.28
C SER A 260 -10.05 -5.06 -24.93
N LYS A 261 -10.55 -3.88 -24.56
CA LYS A 261 -10.33 -3.32 -23.22
C LYS A 261 -10.68 -4.32 -22.13
N MET A 262 -9.85 -4.39 -21.10
CA MET A 262 -10.00 -5.28 -19.95
C MET A 262 -10.81 -4.62 -18.85
N TRP A 263 -11.42 -5.43 -17.99
CA TRP A 263 -12.08 -4.93 -16.79
C TRP A 263 -11.05 -4.68 -15.67
N PRO A 264 -11.02 -3.50 -15.01
CA PRO A 264 -10.01 -3.25 -14.00
C PRO A 264 -10.30 -3.95 -12.66
N ASP A 265 -9.23 -4.26 -11.93
CA ASP A 265 -9.27 -4.68 -10.53
C ASP A 265 -9.36 -3.46 -9.60
N PRO A 266 -9.82 -3.65 -8.35
CA PRO A 266 -9.81 -2.58 -7.36
C PRO A 266 -8.42 -1.96 -7.14
N GLU A 267 -7.35 -2.76 -7.14
CA GLU A 267 -5.96 -2.27 -6.99
C GLU A 267 -5.56 -1.29 -8.10
N GLN A 268 -5.99 -1.55 -9.34
CA GLN A 268 -5.73 -0.67 -10.48
C GLN A 268 -6.51 0.63 -10.35
N CYS A 269 -7.75 0.55 -9.87
CA CYS A 269 -8.57 1.73 -9.59
C CYS A 269 -7.95 2.59 -8.47
N VAL A 270 -7.41 1.97 -7.42
CA VAL A 270 -6.69 2.68 -6.34
C VAL A 270 -5.53 3.50 -6.93
N ALA A 271 -4.70 2.90 -7.80
CA ALA A 271 -3.59 3.62 -8.42
C ALA A 271 -4.05 4.78 -9.32
N VAL A 272 -5.20 4.64 -9.99
CA VAL A 272 -5.78 5.74 -10.77
C VAL A 272 -6.29 6.86 -9.86
N TRP A 273 -6.97 6.55 -8.75
CA TRP A 273 -7.37 7.56 -7.78
C TRP A 273 -6.17 8.30 -7.20
N GLU A 274 -5.10 7.58 -6.81
CA GLU A 274 -3.84 8.19 -6.39
C GLU A 274 -3.25 9.11 -7.47
N ALA A 275 -3.23 8.67 -8.73
CA ALA A 275 -2.73 9.48 -9.84
C ALA A 275 -3.57 10.74 -10.06
N LEU A 276 -4.90 10.65 -9.99
CA LEU A 276 -5.81 11.80 -10.11
C LEU A 276 -5.60 12.80 -8.98
N ILE A 277 -5.37 12.33 -7.75
CA ILE A 277 -5.04 13.14 -6.59
C ILE A 277 -3.70 13.86 -6.83
N LEU A 278 -2.65 13.15 -7.25
CA LEU A 278 -1.36 13.76 -7.54
C LEU A 278 -1.44 14.82 -8.64
N LEU A 279 -2.17 14.54 -9.72
CA LEU A 279 -2.38 15.49 -10.82
C LEU A 279 -3.19 16.72 -10.37
N ALA A 280 -4.26 16.55 -9.58
CA ALA A 280 -4.98 17.66 -8.98
C ALA A 280 -4.07 18.50 -8.05
N GLY A 281 -3.10 17.84 -7.39
CA GLY A 281 -2.07 18.47 -6.58
C GLY A 281 -1.07 19.33 -7.34
N ARG A 282 -0.93 19.17 -8.67
CA ARG A 282 -0.04 19.98 -9.51
C ARG A 282 -0.61 21.36 -9.85
N GLU A 283 -1.87 21.62 -9.55
CA GLU A 283 -2.48 22.93 -9.75
C GLU A 283 -1.68 24.02 -9.00
N PRO A 284 -1.18 25.06 -9.69
CA PRO A 284 -0.26 26.04 -9.10
C PRO A 284 -0.94 26.96 -8.09
N ARG A 285 -2.25 27.20 -8.25
CA ARG A 285 -3.04 28.04 -7.34
C ARG A 285 -3.58 27.19 -6.19
N GLY A 286 -3.16 27.50 -4.96
CA GLY A 286 -3.53 26.75 -3.76
C GLY A 286 -5.04 26.56 -3.56
N ASP A 287 -5.85 27.59 -3.85
CA ASP A 287 -7.31 27.49 -3.73
C ASP A 287 -7.95 26.58 -4.77
N LEU A 288 -7.45 26.63 -6.02
CA LEU A 288 -7.93 25.74 -7.09
C LEU A 288 -7.53 24.29 -6.81
N ARG A 289 -6.30 24.08 -6.33
CA ARG A 289 -5.83 22.77 -5.86
C ARG A 289 -6.74 22.20 -4.78
N ARG A 290 -7.04 22.99 -3.75
CA ARG A 290 -7.95 22.59 -2.66
C ARG A 290 -9.34 22.25 -3.19
N ARG A 291 -9.90 23.07 -4.08
CA ARG A 291 -11.20 22.83 -4.69
C ARG A 291 -11.22 21.55 -5.51
N ALA A 292 -10.20 21.34 -6.35
CA ALA A 292 -10.07 20.14 -7.18
C ALA A 292 -9.98 18.86 -6.33
N PHE A 293 -9.24 18.89 -5.21
CA PHE A 293 -9.19 17.78 -4.27
C PHE A 293 -10.55 17.47 -3.64
N LEU A 294 -11.26 18.49 -3.15
CA LEU A 294 -12.57 18.32 -2.52
C LEU A 294 -13.61 17.79 -3.53
N GLU A 295 -13.61 18.33 -4.75
CA GLU A 295 -14.49 17.86 -5.83
C GLU A 295 -14.21 16.39 -6.17
N LEU A 296 -12.94 16.00 -6.27
CA LEU A 296 -12.55 14.63 -6.55
C LEU A 296 -12.98 13.68 -5.43
N TYR A 297 -12.87 14.11 -4.17
CA TYR A 297 -13.28 13.34 -3.01
C TYR A 297 -14.80 13.22 -2.89
N ASP A 298 -15.56 14.30 -3.14
CA ASP A 298 -17.02 14.22 -3.13
C ASP A 298 -17.54 13.25 -4.20
N LYS A 299 -16.94 13.25 -5.40
CA LYS A 299 -17.24 12.26 -6.46
C LYS A 299 -16.86 10.83 -6.05
N PHE A 300 -15.76 10.67 -5.32
CA PHE A 300 -15.38 9.37 -4.76
C PHE A 300 -16.39 8.86 -3.75
N ILE A 301 -16.87 9.72 -2.83
CA ILE A 301 -17.89 9.35 -1.85
C ILE A 301 -19.24 9.04 -2.52
N GLU A 302 -19.63 9.83 -3.52
CA GLU A 302 -20.82 9.56 -4.34
C GLU A 302 -20.72 8.17 -5.01
N TYR A 303 -19.59 7.90 -5.66
CA TYR A 303 -19.32 6.59 -6.27
C TYR A 303 -19.39 5.47 -5.22
N ALA A 304 -18.72 5.63 -4.07
CA ALA A 304 -18.70 4.64 -2.99
C ALA A 304 -20.09 4.35 -2.40
N ARG A 305 -20.98 5.34 -2.34
CA ARG A 305 -22.37 5.16 -1.90
C ARG A 305 -23.23 4.45 -2.95
N SER A 306 -22.96 4.69 -4.23
CA SER A 306 -23.67 4.05 -5.34
C SER A 306 -23.17 2.63 -5.65
N ALA A 307 -21.97 2.28 -5.18
CA ALA A 307 -21.38 0.97 -5.42
C ALA A 307 -22.21 -0.11 -4.69
N PRO A 308 -22.44 -1.27 -5.32
CA PRO A 308 -23.16 -2.36 -4.70
C PRO A 308 -22.43 -2.78 -3.43
N PRO A 309 -23.17 -3.14 -2.37
CA PRO A 309 -22.56 -3.63 -1.15
C PRO A 309 -21.68 -4.84 -1.48
N ARG A 310 -20.48 -4.90 -0.89
CA ARG A 310 -19.61 -6.07 -1.03
C ARG A 310 -20.39 -7.30 -0.59
N LEU A 311 -20.62 -8.22 -1.53
CA LEU A 311 -21.11 -9.54 -1.16
C LEU A 311 -20.09 -10.17 -0.19
N PRO A 312 -20.54 -10.85 0.88
CA PRO A 312 -19.65 -11.50 1.82
C PRO A 312 -18.64 -12.38 1.08
N GLU A 313 -17.36 -12.23 1.41
CA GLU A 313 -16.21 -12.89 0.77
C GLU A 313 -16.40 -14.42 0.65
N ALA A 314 -17.19 -15.03 1.54
CA ALA A 314 -17.57 -16.44 1.51
C ALA A 314 -18.34 -16.87 0.23
N ALA A 315 -19.05 -15.95 -0.43
CA ALA A 315 -19.74 -16.23 -1.70
C ALA A 315 -18.85 -16.04 -2.94
N ALA A 316 -17.67 -15.42 -2.78
CA ALA A 316 -16.73 -15.12 -3.86
C ALA A 316 -15.61 -16.19 -4.01
N LEU A 317 -15.66 -17.26 -3.22
CA LEU A 317 -14.60 -18.28 -3.13
C LEU A 317 -14.52 -19.25 -4.31
N ASP A 318 -15.35 -19.10 -5.35
CA ASP A 318 -15.13 -19.81 -6.61
C ASP A 318 -14.55 -18.86 -7.69
N PRO A 319 -13.21 -18.68 -7.71
CA PRO A 319 -12.53 -17.85 -8.71
C PRO A 319 -12.74 -18.36 -10.15
N SER A 320 -13.19 -19.61 -10.32
CA SER A 320 -13.54 -20.19 -11.63
C SER A 320 -14.75 -19.52 -12.26
N THR A 321 -15.70 -19.03 -11.45
CA THR A 321 -16.94 -18.40 -11.93
C THR A 321 -16.79 -16.93 -12.32
N SER A 322 -15.79 -16.23 -11.80
CA SER A 322 -15.58 -14.80 -12.10
C SER A 322 -14.88 -14.58 -13.45
N GLU A 323 -14.02 -15.50 -13.89
CA GLU A 323 -13.28 -15.38 -15.15
C GLU A 323 -14.01 -15.99 -16.36
N ALA A 324 -14.98 -16.89 -16.15
CA ALA A 324 -15.66 -17.62 -17.23
C ALA A 324 -16.84 -16.87 -17.87
N TYR A 325 -17.33 -15.77 -17.29
CA TYR A 325 -18.36 -14.97 -17.94
C TYR A 325 -17.75 -13.99 -18.94
N VAL A 326 -17.25 -14.53 -20.06
CA VAL A 326 -17.13 -13.78 -21.29
C VAL A 326 -18.49 -13.92 -21.98
N PRO A 327 -19.36 -12.88 -21.96
CA PRO A 327 -20.64 -12.97 -22.65
C PRO A 327 -20.38 -13.34 -24.11
N SER A 328 -21.08 -14.36 -24.61
CA SER A 328 -20.98 -14.76 -26.02
C SER A 328 -21.28 -13.52 -26.89
N PRO A 329 -20.60 -13.35 -28.05
CA PRO A 329 -20.88 -12.24 -28.96
C PRO A 329 -22.36 -12.15 -29.38
N ALA A 330 -23.08 -13.28 -29.35
CA ALA A 330 -24.52 -13.34 -29.61
C ALA A 330 -25.37 -12.74 -28.47
N ASP A 331 -24.93 -12.86 -27.22
CA ASP A 331 -25.65 -12.32 -26.05
C ASP A 331 -25.43 -10.81 -25.89
N ALA A 332 -24.33 -10.27 -26.44
CA ALA A 332 -23.96 -8.87 -26.35
C ALA A 332 -24.90 -7.92 -27.12
N GLN A 333 -25.72 -8.42 -28.04
CA GLN A 333 -26.65 -7.58 -28.82
C GLN A 333 -28.03 -7.40 -28.17
N HIS A 334 -28.42 -8.27 -27.23
CA HIS A 334 -29.78 -8.27 -26.66
C HIS A 334 -29.82 -8.24 -25.12
N THR A 335 -28.70 -8.45 -24.45
CA THR A 335 -28.62 -8.15 -23.02
C THR A 335 -28.32 -6.67 -22.84
N PRO A 336 -29.14 -5.91 -22.08
CA PRO A 336 -28.75 -4.56 -21.67
C PRO A 336 -27.37 -4.68 -21.03
N HIS A 337 -26.39 -3.89 -21.51
CA HIS A 337 -25.04 -3.83 -20.96
C HIS A 337 -25.10 -4.13 -19.47
N PRO A 338 -24.45 -5.19 -18.95
CA PRO A 338 -24.62 -5.59 -17.56
C PRO A 338 -24.28 -4.40 -16.68
N THR A 339 -25.32 -3.73 -16.22
CA THR A 339 -25.31 -2.39 -15.63
C THR A 339 -24.81 -2.45 -14.18
N ARG A 340 -24.16 -3.55 -13.80
CA ARG A 340 -24.05 -4.01 -12.43
C ARG A 340 -22.70 -4.59 -12.04
N PHE A 341 -21.69 -4.50 -12.89
CA PHE A 341 -20.32 -4.67 -12.41
C PHE A 341 -19.84 -3.29 -11.99
N ALA A 342 -20.17 -2.85 -10.79
CA ALA A 342 -19.51 -1.70 -10.20
C ALA A 342 -18.32 -2.22 -9.40
N ILE A 343 -17.14 -1.64 -9.62
CA ILE A 343 -15.92 -2.05 -8.92
C ILE A 343 -16.10 -1.68 -7.45
N PRO A 344 -16.04 -2.65 -6.53
CA PRO A 344 -16.23 -2.36 -5.11
C PRO A 344 -15.12 -1.43 -4.64
N VAL A 345 -15.49 -0.36 -3.95
CA VAL A 345 -14.52 0.52 -3.31
C VAL A 345 -13.78 -0.26 -2.23
N THR A 346 -12.48 -0.07 -2.15
CA THR A 346 -11.65 -0.68 -1.12
C THR A 346 -11.20 0.33 -0.10
N VAL A 347 -10.80 -0.19 1.06
CA VAL A 347 -10.23 0.57 2.16
C VAL A 347 -8.96 1.31 1.73
N GLU A 348 -8.15 0.70 0.85
CA GLU A 348 -6.93 1.28 0.30
C GLU A 348 -7.20 2.50 -0.58
N THR A 349 -8.39 2.61 -1.19
CA THR A 349 -8.72 3.81 -1.99
C THR A 349 -8.79 5.06 -1.11
N PHE A 350 -9.25 4.90 0.15
CA PHE A 350 -9.27 5.99 1.12
C PHE A 350 -7.87 6.40 1.58
N HIS A 351 -6.87 5.50 1.51
CA HIS A 351 -5.49 5.81 1.89
C HIS A 351 -4.92 6.96 1.08
N ALA A 352 -5.16 6.91 -0.23
CA ALA A 352 -4.74 7.94 -1.18
C ALA A 352 -5.24 9.32 -0.75
N PHE A 353 -6.52 9.43 -0.42
CA PHE A 353 -7.12 10.69 0.03
C PHE A 353 -6.61 11.13 1.41
N MET A 354 -6.56 10.22 2.38
CA MET A 354 -6.14 10.55 3.75
C MET A 354 -4.74 11.16 3.79
N HIS A 355 -3.77 10.57 3.11
CA HIS A 355 -2.40 11.06 3.12
C HIS A 355 -2.29 12.51 2.63
N HIS A 356 -2.98 12.83 1.52
CA HIS A 356 -2.96 14.18 0.95
C HIS A 356 -3.79 15.17 1.76
N PHE A 357 -5.00 14.79 2.18
CA PHE A 357 -5.86 15.69 2.93
C PHE A 357 -5.34 16.03 4.32
N MET A 358 -4.76 15.07 5.05
CA MET A 358 -4.24 15.39 6.37
C MET A 358 -3.01 16.29 6.31
N ARG A 359 -2.22 16.20 5.23
CA ARG A 359 -1.11 17.12 4.98
C ARG A 359 -1.61 18.54 4.71
N ASP A 360 -2.61 18.68 3.84
CA ASP A 360 -3.01 19.98 3.29
C ASP A 360 -4.16 20.64 4.07
N LEU A 361 -5.09 19.85 4.64
CA LEU A 361 -6.28 20.28 5.38
C LEU A 361 -6.25 19.92 6.87
N GLY A 362 -5.27 19.14 7.32
CA GLY A 362 -5.07 18.79 8.72
C GLY A 362 -5.89 17.60 9.23
N PRO A 363 -5.74 17.26 10.52
CA PRO A 363 -6.29 16.03 11.10
C PRO A 363 -7.83 16.02 11.16
N VAL A 364 -8.48 17.17 11.18
CA VAL A 364 -9.96 17.26 11.17
C VAL A 364 -10.52 16.60 9.92
N PHE A 365 -9.88 16.79 8.77
CA PHE A 365 -10.30 16.12 7.54
C PHE A 365 -10.06 14.60 7.62
N GLY A 366 -8.96 14.16 8.25
CA GLY A 366 -8.72 12.73 8.50
C GLY A 366 -9.87 12.06 9.27
N ARG A 367 -10.41 12.73 10.30
CA ARG A 367 -11.60 12.26 11.02
C ARG A 367 -12.84 12.18 10.12
N ARG A 368 -13.05 13.19 9.27
CA ARG A 368 -14.12 13.17 8.27
C ARG A 368 -14.00 11.95 7.35
N VAL A 369 -12.81 11.66 6.84
CA VAL A 369 -12.58 10.51 5.95
C VAL A 369 -12.92 9.19 6.64
N ILE A 370 -12.49 9.02 7.88
CA ILE A 370 -12.81 7.84 8.72
C ILE A 370 -14.33 7.70 8.91
N ASN A 371 -15.06 8.79 9.13
CA ASN A 371 -16.52 8.76 9.24
C ASN A 371 -17.19 8.43 7.90
N ASP A 372 -16.69 8.99 6.80
CA ASP A 372 -17.19 8.72 5.46
C ASP A 372 -16.99 7.24 5.08
N MET A 373 -15.84 6.63 5.42
CA MET A 373 -15.61 5.19 5.24
C MET A 373 -16.71 4.36 5.91
N ARG A 374 -17.04 4.69 7.15
CA ARG A 374 -18.10 4.00 7.90
C ARG A 374 -19.47 4.20 7.26
N SER A 375 -19.73 5.41 6.75
CA SER A 375 -21.00 5.73 6.08
C SER A 375 -21.21 4.91 4.79
N VAL A 376 -20.14 4.42 4.17
CA VAL A 376 -20.19 3.53 3.00
C VAL A 376 -20.00 2.06 3.33
N GLY A 377 -20.10 1.68 4.62
CA GLY A 377 -19.99 0.30 5.07
C GLY A 377 -18.56 -0.26 5.08
N LEU A 378 -17.54 0.59 5.00
CA LEU A 378 -16.14 0.20 5.08
C LEU A 378 -15.57 0.45 6.48
N TRP A 379 -14.74 -0.48 6.95
CA TRP A 379 -14.11 -0.40 8.26
C TRP A 379 -12.71 0.21 8.15
N PRO A 380 -12.42 1.33 8.86
CA PRO A 380 -11.08 1.89 8.93
C PRO A 380 -10.11 0.91 9.59
N GLY A 381 -9.17 0.38 8.82
CA GLY A 381 -8.08 -0.44 9.33
C GLY A 381 -7.08 0.36 10.19
N VAL A 382 -6.18 -0.34 10.88
CA VAL A 382 -5.18 0.23 11.81
C VAL A 382 -4.33 1.38 11.20
N TYR A 383 -4.03 1.32 9.90
CA TYR A 383 -3.22 2.34 9.23
C TYR A 383 -3.91 3.72 9.11
N HIS A 384 -5.25 3.77 8.98
CA HIS A 384 -5.99 5.05 8.95
C HIS A 384 -5.88 5.75 10.29
N TRP A 385 -6.01 4.98 11.38
CA TRP A 385 -5.84 5.45 12.74
C TRP A 385 -4.39 5.90 12.99
N GLY A 386 -3.42 5.12 12.51
CA GLY A 386 -2.00 5.48 12.58
C GLY A 386 -1.68 6.80 11.87
N TRP A 387 -2.22 7.03 10.67
CA TRP A 387 -2.01 8.30 9.97
C TRP A 387 -2.74 9.48 10.61
N LEU A 388 -3.97 9.27 11.12
CA LEU A 388 -4.66 10.31 11.88
C LEU A 388 -3.86 10.69 13.13
N ALA A 389 -3.41 9.69 13.91
CA ALA A 389 -2.56 9.89 15.07
C ALA A 389 -1.24 10.60 14.71
N GLN A 390 -0.62 10.27 13.58
CA GLN A 390 0.55 11.00 13.09
C GLN A 390 0.23 12.46 12.77
N ALA A 391 -0.90 12.75 12.11
CA ALA A 391 -1.31 14.11 11.78
C ALA A 391 -1.60 14.94 13.05
N LEU A 392 -2.23 14.34 14.06
CA LEU A 392 -2.48 14.94 15.37
C LEU A 392 -1.15 15.20 16.12
N ALA A 393 -0.23 14.24 16.10
CA ALA A 393 1.10 14.37 16.70
C ALA A 393 1.88 15.54 16.07
N LYS A 394 1.86 15.67 14.73
CA LYS A 394 2.48 16.80 14.00
C LYS A 394 1.92 18.17 14.43
N LYS A 395 0.68 18.21 14.91
CA LYS A 395 0.00 19.41 15.43
C LYS A 395 0.08 19.55 16.95
N ARG A 396 0.89 18.72 17.62
CA ARG A 396 1.06 18.70 19.09
C ARG A 396 -0.23 18.43 19.87
N GLN A 397 -1.18 17.72 19.26
CA GLN A 397 -2.41 17.29 19.92
C GLN A 397 -2.19 15.96 20.66
N THR A 398 -1.23 15.96 21.58
CA THR A 398 -0.69 14.76 22.24
C THR A 398 -1.76 13.93 22.94
N GLN A 399 -2.72 14.56 23.61
CA GLN A 399 -3.80 13.85 24.30
C GLN A 399 -4.66 13.02 23.33
N GLU A 400 -4.98 13.57 22.16
CA GLU A 400 -5.75 12.85 21.14
C GLU A 400 -4.97 11.68 20.54
N VAL A 401 -3.65 11.83 20.38
CA VAL A 401 -2.78 10.74 19.92
C VAL A 401 -2.84 9.56 20.90
N TRP A 402 -2.70 9.82 22.19
CA TRP A 402 -2.78 8.77 23.22
C TRP A 402 -4.14 8.12 23.28
N ARG A 403 -5.24 8.89 23.17
CA ARG A 403 -6.59 8.33 23.08
C ARG A 403 -6.74 7.34 21.92
N ILE A 404 -6.16 7.66 20.75
CA ILE A 404 -6.18 6.73 19.60
C ILE A 404 -5.32 5.49 19.89
N ILE A 405 -4.13 5.64 20.47
CA ILE A 405 -3.27 4.50 20.82
C ILE A 405 -3.99 3.55 21.78
N ASP A 406 -4.54 4.10 22.88
CA ASP A 406 -5.25 3.32 23.90
C ASP A 406 -6.45 2.60 23.26
N ALA A 407 -7.28 3.31 22.50
CA ALA A 407 -8.47 2.73 21.89
C ALA A 407 -8.15 1.65 20.83
N VAL A 408 -7.05 1.79 20.08
CA VAL A 408 -6.60 0.75 19.13
C VAL A 408 -6.02 -0.46 19.89
N GLU A 409 -5.27 -0.24 20.98
CA GLU A 409 -4.70 -1.32 21.79
C GLU A 409 -5.77 -2.14 22.52
N ASP A 410 -6.80 -1.46 23.05
CA ASP A 410 -7.91 -2.07 23.79
C ASP A 410 -8.99 -2.64 22.86
N GLY A 411 -8.95 -2.31 21.57
CA GLY A 411 -9.97 -2.69 20.60
C GLY A 411 -11.27 -1.88 20.69
N SER A 412 -11.29 -0.80 21.48
CA SER A 412 -12.43 0.12 21.67
C SER A 412 -12.47 1.27 20.65
N ILE A 413 -11.57 1.28 19.65
CA ILE A 413 -11.46 2.36 18.65
C ILE A 413 -12.77 2.66 17.91
N MET A 414 -13.65 1.67 17.76
CA MET A 414 -14.94 1.86 17.09
C MET A 414 -15.96 2.55 17.99
N GLU A 415 -15.85 2.44 19.31
CA GLU A 415 -16.63 3.22 20.27
C GLU A 415 -16.15 4.67 20.27
N TRP A 416 -14.83 4.87 20.31
CA TRP A 416 -14.23 6.19 20.21
C TRP A 416 -14.66 6.93 18.94
N ALA A 417 -14.71 6.24 17.80
CA ALA A 417 -15.14 6.81 16.53
C ALA A 417 -16.63 7.22 16.52
N ARG A 418 -17.47 6.73 17.43
CA ARG A 418 -18.88 7.15 17.56
C ARG A 418 -19.03 8.46 18.31
N THR A 419 -18.05 8.83 19.11
CA THR A 419 -18.09 10.09 19.86
C THR A 419 -18.03 11.25 18.87
N PRO A 420 -19.05 12.13 18.82
CA PRO A 420 -19.02 13.27 17.92
C PRO A 420 -17.81 14.15 18.25
N PRO A 421 -17.17 14.78 17.23
CA PRO A 421 -16.12 15.74 17.48
C PRO A 421 -16.66 16.83 18.42
N THR A 422 -15.88 17.19 19.44
CA THR A 422 -16.26 18.27 20.36
C THR A 422 -16.44 19.56 19.57
N ALA A 423 -17.31 20.47 20.02
CA ALA A 423 -17.64 21.70 19.28
C ALA A 423 -16.42 22.56 18.90
N ASN A 424 -15.29 22.42 19.61
CA ASN A 424 -14.02 23.08 19.30
C ASN A 424 -13.28 22.49 18.09
N ASP A 425 -13.62 21.27 17.66
CA ASP A 425 -13.03 20.57 16.50
C ASP A 425 -13.83 20.74 15.21
N ALA A 426 -14.94 21.49 15.25
CA ALA A 426 -15.75 21.78 14.07
C ALA A 426 -14.93 22.65 13.09
N ALA A 427 -14.30 22.01 12.10
CA ALA A 427 -13.75 22.74 10.97
C ALA A 427 -14.86 23.60 10.34
N PRO A 428 -14.53 24.80 9.83
CA PRO A 428 -15.46 25.59 9.04
C PRO A 428 -15.87 24.73 7.84
N THR A 429 -17.03 24.12 7.95
CA THR A 429 -17.59 23.27 6.92
C THR A 429 -18.04 24.22 5.82
N PRO A 430 -17.44 24.20 4.61
CA PRO A 430 -18.00 24.96 3.51
C PRO A 430 -19.45 24.49 3.36
N ALA A 431 -20.41 25.42 3.48
CA ALA A 431 -21.83 25.14 3.52
C ALA A 431 -22.19 24.21 2.35
N ARG A 432 -22.37 22.92 2.66
CA ARG A 432 -22.83 21.95 1.68
C ARG A 432 -24.32 22.22 1.51
N PRO A 433 -24.84 22.41 0.29
CA PRO A 433 -26.28 22.49 0.09
C PRO A 433 -26.88 21.19 0.61
N THR A 434 -27.61 21.30 1.73
CA THR A 434 -28.33 20.20 2.36
C THR A 434 -29.49 19.85 1.44
N THR A 435 -29.25 19.02 0.43
CA THR A 435 -30.33 18.36 -0.29
C THR A 435 -30.99 17.38 0.67
N ALA A 436 -32.11 17.82 1.22
CA ALA A 436 -32.94 17.09 2.17
C ALA A 436 -33.56 15.85 1.52
N ALA A 437 -32.82 14.74 1.57
CA ALA A 437 -33.36 13.40 1.46
C ALA A 437 -32.55 12.53 2.42
N ALA A 438 -32.86 12.64 3.71
CA ALA A 438 -32.34 11.74 4.72
C ALA A 438 -32.95 10.36 4.46
N HIS A 439 -32.26 9.54 3.66
CA HIS A 439 -32.45 8.11 3.76
C HIS A 439 -32.02 7.70 5.16
N ASP A 440 -32.99 7.26 5.96
CA ASP A 440 -32.81 6.71 7.29
C ASP A 440 -32.08 5.36 7.17
N THR A 441 -30.79 5.41 6.84
CA THR A 441 -29.89 4.25 6.86
C THR A 441 -29.57 3.95 8.31
N THR A 442 -30.53 3.35 9.00
CA THR A 442 -30.24 2.60 10.23
C THR A 442 -29.16 1.57 9.88
N PRO A 443 -27.99 1.58 10.55
CA PRO A 443 -26.91 0.67 10.22
C PRO A 443 -27.41 -0.76 10.39
N SER A 444 -27.32 -1.55 9.31
CA SER A 444 -27.82 -2.92 9.27
C SER A 444 -27.27 -3.73 10.45
N PRO A 445 -28.13 -4.30 11.32
CA PRO A 445 -27.73 -4.92 12.59
C PRO A 445 -27.02 -6.28 12.45
N HIS A 446 -26.64 -6.70 11.24
CA HIS A 446 -26.24 -8.09 10.97
C HIS A 446 -24.74 -8.36 10.90
N HIS A 447 -23.87 -7.43 11.28
CA HIS A 447 -22.47 -7.80 11.54
C HIS A 447 -22.31 -8.18 13.02
N PRO A 448 -21.96 -9.44 13.34
CA PRO A 448 -21.82 -9.89 14.72
C PRO A 448 -20.76 -9.05 15.44
N LEU A 449 -21.23 -8.23 16.38
CA LEU A 449 -20.45 -7.30 17.21
C LEU A 449 -19.47 -8.00 18.18
N GLY A 450 -19.18 -9.29 18.01
CA GLY A 450 -18.53 -10.12 19.04
C GLY A 450 -17.01 -10.17 18.99
N ALA A 451 -16.36 -9.81 17.88
CA ALA A 451 -14.90 -9.86 17.79
C ALA A 451 -14.37 -8.65 17.03
N VAL A 452 -13.54 -7.85 17.70
CA VAL A 452 -12.70 -6.85 17.05
C VAL A 452 -11.93 -7.57 15.94
N PRO A 453 -12.05 -7.14 14.67
CA PRO A 453 -11.36 -7.82 13.59
C PRO A 453 -9.86 -7.89 13.89
N LEU A 454 -9.24 -9.07 13.72
CA LEU A 454 -7.81 -9.29 13.97
C LEU A 454 -6.91 -8.23 13.30
N HIS A 455 -7.34 -7.68 12.17
CA HIS A 455 -6.65 -6.62 11.42
C HIS A 455 -6.67 -5.22 12.09
N MET A 456 -7.40 -5.04 13.20
CA MET A 456 -7.42 -3.79 13.97
C MET A 456 -6.39 -3.77 15.11
N ARG A 457 -5.69 -4.89 15.38
CA ARG A 457 -4.62 -4.88 16.38
C ARG A 457 -3.49 -3.96 15.94
N PRO A 458 -2.92 -3.14 16.85
CA PRO A 458 -1.83 -2.24 16.51
C PRO A 458 -0.62 -3.04 16.07
N ASP A 459 -0.22 -2.83 14.82
CA ASP A 459 0.93 -3.46 14.21
C ASP A 459 2.18 -2.57 14.35
N ARG A 460 3.30 -3.01 13.78
CA ARG A 460 4.56 -2.23 13.85
C ARG A 460 4.45 -0.93 13.07
N GLY A 461 3.74 -0.95 11.93
CA GLY A 461 3.55 0.22 11.09
C GLY A 461 2.80 1.34 11.82
N PHE A 462 1.80 1.00 12.63
CA PHE A 462 1.03 1.94 13.47
C PHE A 462 1.94 2.77 14.38
N TYR A 463 2.73 2.12 15.26
CA TYR A 463 3.59 2.84 16.20
C TYR A 463 4.67 3.67 15.49
N ILE A 464 5.29 3.12 14.43
CA ILE A 464 6.34 3.83 13.68
C ILE A 464 5.80 5.11 13.06
N THR A 465 4.58 5.04 12.52
CA THR A 465 3.90 6.19 11.93
C THR A 465 3.68 7.29 12.97
N ILE A 466 3.30 6.94 14.20
CA ILE A 466 3.10 7.87 15.31
C ILE A 466 4.42 8.46 15.81
N ILE A 467 5.45 7.63 16.00
CA ILE A 467 6.81 8.06 16.40
C ILE A 467 7.32 9.12 15.41
N GLN A 468 7.17 8.88 14.11
CA GLN A 468 7.54 9.85 13.07
C GLN A 468 6.76 11.17 13.19
N GLY A 469 5.49 11.11 13.61
CA GLY A 469 4.68 12.30 13.87
C GLY A 469 5.22 13.16 15.00
N PHE A 470 5.58 12.56 16.13
CA PHE A 470 6.18 13.28 17.26
C PHE A 470 7.60 13.78 16.96
N ILE A 471 8.42 13.00 16.24
CA ILE A 471 9.74 13.45 15.76
C ILE A 471 9.58 14.71 14.88
N TYR A 472 8.61 14.71 13.97
CA TYR A 472 8.33 15.88 13.13
C TYR A 472 7.90 17.10 13.95
N ALA A 473 7.11 16.90 15.00
CA ALA A 473 6.69 17.95 15.92
C ALA A 473 7.81 18.45 16.86
N LYS A 474 8.99 17.82 16.80
CA LYS A 474 10.12 17.98 17.73
C LYS A 474 9.74 17.67 19.19
N ASP A 475 8.82 16.73 19.38
CA ASP A 475 8.38 16.26 20.70
C ASP A 475 9.08 14.94 21.04
N THR A 476 10.30 15.02 21.55
CA THR A 476 11.14 13.85 21.83
C THR A 476 10.62 13.04 23.01
N GLU A 477 9.98 13.68 23.99
CA GLU A 477 9.42 13.00 25.16
C GLU A 477 8.33 12.02 24.74
N GLN A 478 7.36 12.50 23.96
CA GLN A 478 6.25 11.66 23.51
C GLN A 478 6.71 10.61 22.51
N ALA A 479 7.65 10.93 21.60
CA ALA A 479 8.25 9.96 20.70
C ALA A 479 8.96 8.82 21.47
N SER A 480 9.70 9.16 22.52
CA SER A 480 10.38 8.20 23.40
C SER A 480 9.40 7.33 24.18
N GLU A 481 8.28 7.89 24.67
CA GLU A 481 7.25 7.10 25.36
C GLU A 481 6.55 6.12 24.41
N VAL A 482 6.22 6.53 23.19
CA VAL A 482 5.69 5.60 22.17
C VAL A 482 6.70 4.49 21.85
N CYS A 483 8.00 4.79 21.81
CA CYS A 483 9.05 3.78 21.66
C CYS A 483 9.08 2.79 22.83
N ARG A 484 8.96 3.27 24.07
CA ARG A 484 8.90 2.39 25.26
C ARG A 484 7.68 1.47 25.20
N ARG A 485 6.51 2.01 24.85
CA ARG A 485 5.27 1.24 24.69
C ARG A 485 5.40 0.19 23.59
N PHE A 486 6.00 0.55 22.45
CA PHE A 486 6.34 -0.39 21.39
C PHE A 486 7.24 -1.53 21.89
N ILE A 487 8.33 -1.23 22.61
CA ILE A 487 9.27 -2.24 23.13
C ILE A 487 8.60 -3.18 24.15
N ARG A 488 7.66 -2.67 24.96
CA ARG A 488 6.90 -3.52 25.90
C ARG A 488 5.99 -4.50 25.17
N ARG A 489 5.46 -4.13 24.01
CA ARG A 489 4.49 -4.93 23.25
C ARG A 489 5.14 -5.95 22.32
N PHE A 490 6.29 -5.62 21.72
CA PHE A 490 6.96 -6.48 20.73
C PHE A 490 8.27 -7.03 21.30
N SER A 491 8.58 -8.29 20.99
CA SER A 491 9.81 -8.92 21.49
C SER A 491 11.06 -8.25 20.92
N VAL A 492 12.20 -8.28 21.62
CA VAL A 492 13.47 -7.72 21.14
C VAL A 492 13.87 -8.26 19.76
N ALA A 493 13.57 -9.54 19.49
CA ALA A 493 13.79 -10.16 18.18
C ALA A 493 12.95 -9.49 17.07
N ASP A 494 11.73 -9.06 17.38
CA ASP A 494 10.85 -8.36 16.44
C ASP A 494 11.36 -6.96 16.08
N ILE A 495 12.07 -6.31 17.00
CA ILE A 495 12.66 -4.97 16.83
C ILE A 495 13.82 -5.01 15.85
N ALA A 496 14.72 -5.99 16.00
CA ALA A 496 15.90 -6.15 15.15
C ALA A 496 15.54 -6.37 13.68
N ASP A 497 14.36 -6.93 13.42
CA ASP A 497 13.91 -7.30 12.08
C ASP A 497 13.28 -6.15 11.28
N TYR A 498 13.16 -4.95 11.85
CA TYR A 498 12.38 -3.85 11.25
C TYR A 498 13.24 -2.60 10.95
N PRO A 499 13.87 -2.50 9.77
CA PRO A 499 14.76 -1.39 9.41
C PRO A 499 14.12 0.00 9.51
N ALA A 500 12.81 0.11 9.26
CA ALA A 500 12.10 1.39 9.34
C ALA A 500 12.01 1.90 10.78
N LEU A 501 11.89 1.00 11.76
CA LEU A 501 11.90 1.35 13.18
C LEU A 501 13.29 1.78 13.61
N ALA A 502 14.33 1.03 13.22
CA ALA A 502 15.72 1.39 13.49
C ALA A 502 16.05 2.80 12.96
N ARG A 503 15.59 3.12 11.74
CA ARG A 503 15.69 4.49 11.18
C ARG A 503 14.91 5.53 11.97
N ALA A 504 13.70 5.21 12.44
CA ALA A 504 12.92 6.14 13.26
C ALA A 504 13.57 6.40 14.63
N MET A 505 14.06 5.35 15.30
CA MET A 505 14.81 5.45 16.55
C MET A 505 16.12 6.21 16.39
N GLN A 506 16.84 6.01 15.28
CA GLN A 506 18.05 6.79 15.00
C GLN A 506 17.71 8.28 14.83
N LYS A 507 16.68 8.62 14.05
CA LYS A 507 16.21 10.01 13.90
C LYS A 507 15.80 10.65 15.23
N LEU A 508 15.20 9.88 16.12
CA LEU A 508 14.85 10.35 17.46
C LEU A 508 16.10 10.69 18.27
N ARG A 509 17.11 9.81 18.30
CA ARG A 509 18.39 10.05 18.98
C ARG A 509 19.13 11.25 18.42
N ASP A 510 19.15 11.40 17.09
CA ASP A 510 19.78 12.54 16.42
C ASP A 510 19.09 13.85 16.82
N LEU A 511 17.75 13.84 16.90
CA LEU A 511 16.95 14.98 17.34
C LEU A 511 17.20 15.32 18.82
N GLU A 512 17.24 14.32 19.71
CA GLU A 512 17.57 14.49 21.13
C GLU A 512 18.97 15.10 21.31
N ALA A 513 19.97 14.59 20.59
CA ALA A 513 21.33 15.12 20.62
C ALA A 513 21.40 16.57 20.10
N MET A 514 20.65 16.89 19.03
CA MET A 514 20.57 18.25 18.50
C MET A 514 19.94 19.22 19.51
N LEU A 515 18.82 18.85 20.15
CA LEU A 515 18.17 19.69 21.16
C LEU A 515 19.05 19.90 22.40
N ALA A 516 19.78 18.85 22.83
CA ALA A 516 20.74 18.95 23.92
C ALA A 516 21.87 19.95 23.62
N ARG A 517 22.42 19.95 22.40
CA ARG A 517 23.45 20.92 21.96
C ARG A 517 22.95 22.35 21.93
N GLN A 518 21.65 22.56 21.70
CA GLN A 518 21.04 23.89 21.66
C GLN A 518 20.76 24.45 23.07
N GLY A 519 21.12 23.74 24.14
CA GLY A 519 20.79 24.14 25.51
C GLY A 519 19.29 24.11 25.80
N VAL A 520 18.48 23.60 24.87
CA VAL A 520 17.07 23.31 25.08
C VAL A 520 17.02 22.04 25.91
N THR A 521 17.24 22.18 27.22
CA THR A 521 16.88 21.12 28.15
C THR A 521 15.40 20.86 27.95
N ALA A 522 15.03 19.59 27.76
CA ALA A 522 13.63 19.19 27.60
C ALA A 522 12.87 19.73 28.81
N GLY A 523 12.19 20.87 28.61
CA GLY A 523 11.61 21.63 29.69
C GLY A 523 10.58 20.75 30.35
N LYS A 524 10.85 20.33 31.60
CA LYS A 524 9.83 19.76 32.48
C LYS A 524 8.64 20.71 32.40
N GLY A 525 7.55 20.25 31.80
CA GLY A 525 6.41 21.07 31.39
C GLY A 525 6.09 22.13 32.43
N GLY A 526 6.49 23.38 32.13
CA GLY A 526 5.97 24.53 32.84
C GLY A 526 4.47 24.50 32.62
N LYS A 527 3.70 24.23 33.68
CA LYS A 527 2.24 24.39 33.67
C LYS A 527 1.93 25.70 32.95
N PRO A 528 0.99 25.73 31.99
CA PRO A 528 0.60 26.97 31.37
C PRO A 528 0.09 27.90 32.47
N SER A 529 0.90 28.91 32.80
CA SER A 529 0.48 30.03 33.63
C SER A 529 -0.67 30.70 32.89
N VAL A 530 -1.87 30.54 33.41
CA VAL A 530 -3.06 31.32 33.03
C VAL A 530 -2.81 32.74 33.52
N GLY A 531 -1.99 33.47 32.77
CA GLY A 531 -1.57 34.83 33.07
C GLY A 531 -2.39 35.85 32.30
N GLY A 532 -3.39 36.41 32.98
CA GLY A 532 -3.73 37.83 32.96
C GLY A 532 -4.06 38.48 31.61
N HIS A 533 -5.35 38.79 31.43
CA HIS A 533 -5.81 39.87 30.57
C HIS A 533 -4.98 41.15 30.80
N ARG A 534 -4.12 41.49 29.84
CA ARG A 534 -3.57 42.84 29.67
C ARG A 534 -4.51 43.63 28.76
N GLN A 535 -5.02 44.73 29.30
CA GLN A 535 -5.78 45.76 28.61
C GLN A 535 -5.07 46.25 27.35
N ALA A 536 -5.83 46.34 26.25
CA ALA A 536 -5.40 46.95 25.01
C ALA A 536 -5.35 48.48 25.17
N GLY A 537 -4.13 49.02 25.20
CA GLY A 537 -3.87 50.44 25.00
C GLY A 537 -4.02 50.80 23.53
N SER A 538 -4.98 51.68 23.26
CA SER A 538 -5.21 52.34 21.98
C SER A 538 -3.92 53.01 21.47
N ARG A 539 -3.47 52.63 20.26
CA ARG A 539 -2.37 53.29 19.57
C ARG A 539 -2.91 53.87 18.27
N THR A 540 -3.03 55.19 18.28
CA THR A 540 -3.41 56.08 17.19
C THR A 540 -2.51 55.90 15.97
N MET A 541 -3.14 55.80 14.80
CA MET A 541 -2.47 55.80 13.49
C MET A 541 -1.99 57.20 13.14
N ALA A 542 -0.72 57.31 12.75
CA ALA A 542 -0.18 58.45 12.00
C ALA A 542 -0.20 58.13 10.49
N PRO A 543 -0.40 59.12 9.61
CA PRO A 543 -0.65 58.91 8.19
C PRO A 543 0.64 58.60 7.40
N LYS A 544 0.49 57.77 6.37
CA LYS A 544 1.51 57.49 5.34
C LYS A 544 1.68 58.71 4.42
N PRO A 545 2.91 59.05 4.02
CA PRO A 545 3.13 59.94 2.89
C PRO A 545 3.11 59.18 1.56
N ASP A 546 2.45 59.78 0.57
CA ASP A 546 2.49 59.44 -0.84
C ASP A 546 3.90 59.52 -1.42
N THR A 547 4.30 58.56 -2.25
CA THR A 547 5.38 58.80 -3.23
C THR A 547 5.29 57.89 -4.45
N ILE A 548 4.78 58.49 -5.54
CA ILE A 548 5.33 58.55 -6.90
C ILE A 548 5.42 57.25 -7.72
N ALA A 549 4.59 57.24 -8.76
CA ALA A 549 4.71 56.43 -9.97
C ALA A 549 6.03 56.71 -10.71
N ASN A 550 6.69 55.65 -11.17
CA ASN A 550 7.68 55.75 -12.24
C ASN A 550 7.34 54.76 -13.36
N ALA A 551 6.81 55.33 -14.44
CA ALA A 551 6.81 54.75 -15.76
C ALA A 551 8.22 54.88 -16.35
N ARG A 552 8.74 53.81 -16.97
CA ARG A 552 9.78 53.93 -18.00
C ARG A 552 9.58 52.87 -19.08
N ALA A 553 9.21 53.37 -20.25
CA ALA A 553 9.42 52.77 -21.54
C ALA A 553 10.86 53.07 -22.02
N SER A 554 11.49 52.11 -22.69
CA SER A 554 12.45 52.23 -23.80
C SER A 554 12.92 50.80 -24.11
N ASP A 555 12.56 50.22 -25.25
CA ASP A 555 13.23 50.37 -26.55
C ASP A 555 14.76 50.24 -26.46
N HIS A 556 15.29 49.08 -26.87
CA HIS A 556 16.35 49.05 -27.88
C HIS A 556 16.46 47.68 -28.56
N ARG A 557 16.52 47.76 -29.89
CA ARG A 557 16.89 46.71 -30.84
C ARG A 557 18.35 46.26 -30.62
N SER A 558 18.60 44.97 -30.78
CA SER A 558 19.60 44.39 -31.70
C SER A 558 19.26 42.93 -31.91
#